data_AF-A0A847ASW2-F1
#
_entry.id   AF-A0A847ASW2-F1
#
_cell.length_a   1.000
_cell.length_b   1.000
_cell.length_c   1.000
_cell.angle_alpha   90.00
_cell.angle_beta   90.00
_cell.angle_gamma   90.00
#
_symmetry.space_group_name_H-M   'P 1'
#
loop_
_entity.id
_entity.type
_entity.pdbx_description
1 polymer ?
#
loop_
_entity_poly.entity_id
_entity_poly.type
_entity_poly.pdbx_seq_one_letter_code
_entity_poly.pdbx_strand_id
1 'polypeptide(L)'
;MKKYYNTLKVFIIVFVLISLIITPTYAWETEPVKTYADDNVTIKADDYLNLQEYRGQGEIVLNLIVMGRVNGNVWGTGIYTDNQDESRAAVHAGIVKVGVPKTVEITLLPGQSSYVGSIQNGIESYDHAEYEGSFKFNVGTETIVTPPATSGDIITIDDVYYLNLLDYRGLGEIILSVEVTGTTDGNVWGTGVYTDDSGIPKAAVHAGIVKLGETKRVQITILPAQISFEGTTKNGIESYDYGGADGSFKFNDDVQATDKPTPTPTPPSKSDESLSSEVFAEGVIMSWQTKGVLGYR
;
A
#
# COMPACT_ATOMS: atom_id res chain seq x y z
N MET A 1 -55.64 -24.35 -49.61
CA MET A 1 -54.20 -24.33 -49.95
C MET A 1 -53.41 -23.09 -49.49
N LYS A 2 -53.95 -22.20 -48.63
CA LYS A 2 -53.19 -21.09 -48.00
C LYS A 2 -52.61 -21.41 -46.60
N LYS A 3 -52.89 -22.60 -46.04
CA LYS A 3 -52.43 -23.02 -44.70
C LYS A 3 -51.05 -23.69 -44.66
N TYR A 4 -50.44 -24.01 -45.81
CA TYR A 4 -49.15 -24.71 -45.88
C TYR A 4 -47.92 -23.80 -46.03
N TYR A 5 -48.10 -22.48 -46.23
CA TYR A 5 -46.99 -21.52 -46.34
C TYR A 5 -46.57 -20.87 -45.00
N ASN A 6 -47.41 -20.97 -43.95
CA ASN A 6 -47.09 -20.39 -42.63
C ASN A 6 -46.35 -21.37 -41.70
N THR A 7 -46.50 -22.68 -41.87
CA THR A 7 -45.81 -23.68 -41.03
C THR A 7 -44.34 -23.88 -41.43
N LEU A 8 -44.00 -23.64 -42.71
CA LEU A 8 -42.62 -23.74 -43.21
C LEU A 8 -41.72 -22.57 -42.76
N LYS A 9 -42.29 -21.37 -42.53
CA LYS A 9 -41.55 -20.24 -41.93
C LYS A 9 -41.25 -20.45 -40.44
N VAL A 10 -42.09 -21.17 -39.71
CA VAL A 10 -41.87 -21.44 -38.28
C VAL A 10 -40.77 -22.48 -38.07
N PHE A 11 -40.64 -23.49 -38.94
CA PHE A 11 -39.57 -24.50 -38.81
C PHE A 11 -38.17 -23.99 -39.14
N ILE A 12 -38.02 -23.03 -40.08
CA ILE A 12 -36.71 -22.40 -40.37
C ILE A 12 -36.30 -21.45 -39.24
N ILE A 13 -37.27 -20.80 -38.55
CA ILE A 13 -36.98 -19.93 -37.41
C ILE A 13 -36.61 -20.74 -36.15
N VAL A 14 -37.20 -21.92 -35.93
CA VAL A 14 -36.88 -22.77 -34.77
C VAL A 14 -35.56 -23.54 -34.92
N PHE A 15 -35.16 -23.94 -36.14
CA PHE A 15 -33.86 -24.61 -36.34
C PHE A 15 -32.66 -23.65 -36.24
N VAL A 16 -32.87 -22.36 -36.54
CA VAL A 16 -31.88 -21.29 -36.31
C VAL A 16 -31.81 -20.89 -34.83
N LEU A 17 -32.83 -21.22 -34.02
CA LEU A 17 -32.85 -20.96 -32.57
C LEU A 17 -32.34 -22.13 -31.70
N ILE A 18 -32.16 -23.34 -32.24
CA ILE A 18 -31.68 -24.52 -31.47
C ILE A 18 -30.27 -24.99 -31.87
N SER A 19 -29.74 -24.58 -33.03
CA SER A 19 -28.37 -24.96 -33.44
C SER A 19 -27.27 -23.97 -33.00
N LEU A 20 -27.60 -23.00 -32.15
CA LEU A 20 -26.62 -22.06 -31.56
C LEU A 20 -26.33 -22.37 -30.08
N ILE A 21 -26.48 -23.65 -29.70
CA ILE A 21 -25.91 -24.18 -28.46
C ILE A 21 -24.95 -25.29 -28.88
N ILE A 22 -23.75 -25.24 -28.30
CA ILE A 22 -22.58 -26.11 -28.49
C ILE A 22 -21.63 -25.65 -29.60
N THR A 23 -21.00 -24.49 -29.39
CA THR A 23 -19.53 -24.45 -29.51
C THR A 23 -18.97 -24.37 -28.09
N PRO A 24 -18.03 -25.24 -27.69
CA PRO A 24 -17.34 -25.09 -26.42
C PRO A 24 -16.27 -24.00 -26.64
N THR A 25 -16.69 -22.74 -26.65
CA THR A 25 -15.74 -21.65 -26.41
C THR A 25 -15.48 -21.63 -24.91
N TYR A 26 -14.22 -21.87 -24.54
CA TYR A 26 -13.70 -21.65 -23.20
C TYR A 26 -14.02 -20.22 -22.77
N ALA A 27 -15.18 -20.04 -22.13
CA ALA A 27 -15.52 -18.84 -21.41
C ALA A 27 -14.66 -18.84 -20.15
N TRP A 28 -13.56 -18.10 -20.20
CA TRP A 28 -13.12 -17.39 -19.02
C TRP A 28 -14.32 -16.53 -18.62
N GLU A 29 -14.80 -16.76 -17.41
CA GLU A 29 -15.87 -15.97 -16.82
C GLU A 29 -15.35 -14.52 -16.79
N THR A 30 -15.74 -13.71 -17.77
CA THR A 30 -15.67 -12.26 -17.60
C THR A 30 -16.54 -12.00 -16.40
N GLU A 31 -15.94 -11.62 -15.26
CA GLU A 31 -16.71 -11.02 -14.20
C GLU A 31 -17.62 -9.96 -14.83
N PRO A 32 -18.89 -9.85 -14.40
CA PRO A 32 -19.77 -8.83 -14.94
C PRO A 32 -19.06 -7.48 -14.82
N VAL A 33 -19.01 -6.72 -15.92
CA VAL A 33 -18.58 -5.32 -15.90
C VAL A 33 -19.38 -4.66 -14.79
N LYS A 34 -18.73 -4.36 -13.67
CA LYS A 34 -19.41 -3.79 -12.52
C LYS A 34 -19.89 -2.41 -12.96
N THR A 35 -21.18 -2.27 -13.19
CA THR A 35 -21.82 -0.99 -13.46
C THR A 35 -21.87 -0.23 -12.14
N TYR A 36 -20.80 0.49 -11.81
CA TYR A 36 -20.67 1.31 -10.60
C TYR A 36 -21.49 2.62 -10.64
N ALA A 37 -22.47 2.73 -11.55
CA ALA A 37 -23.20 3.96 -11.80
C ALA A 37 -24.38 4.22 -10.85
N ASP A 38 -24.91 3.18 -10.18
CA ASP A 38 -26.16 3.29 -9.40
C ASP A 38 -25.99 3.21 -7.87
N ASP A 39 -24.81 2.82 -7.38
CA ASP A 39 -24.56 2.74 -5.95
C ASP A 39 -23.42 3.70 -5.62
N ASN A 40 -23.56 4.46 -4.54
CA ASN A 40 -22.59 5.43 -4.00
C ASN A 40 -21.31 4.71 -3.49
N VAL A 41 -20.73 3.85 -4.31
CA VAL A 41 -19.60 2.97 -4.02
C VAL A 41 -18.34 3.80 -4.08
N THR A 42 -17.62 3.78 -2.97
CA THR A 42 -16.30 4.40 -2.91
C THR A 42 -15.27 3.43 -3.48
N ILE A 43 -14.53 3.86 -4.50
CA ILE A 43 -13.54 3.05 -5.22
C ILE A 43 -12.14 3.50 -4.80
N LYS A 44 -11.17 2.59 -4.60
CA LYS A 44 -9.77 3.00 -4.37
C LYS A 44 -9.15 3.45 -5.69
N ALA A 45 -8.48 4.60 -5.70
CA ALA A 45 -7.63 5.00 -6.81
C ALA A 45 -6.26 4.32 -6.68
N ASP A 46 -6.24 3.03 -7.00
CA ASP A 46 -5.04 2.19 -7.05
C ASP A 46 -4.78 1.69 -8.48
N ASP A 47 -3.74 0.88 -8.66
CA ASP A 47 -3.28 0.41 -9.98
C ASP A 47 -4.33 -0.45 -10.73
N TYR A 48 -5.43 -0.85 -10.08
CA TYR A 48 -6.52 -1.61 -10.69
C TYR A 48 -7.65 -0.73 -11.22
N LEU A 49 -7.69 0.56 -10.86
CA LEU A 49 -8.68 1.48 -11.40
C LEU A 49 -8.28 1.91 -12.82
N ASN A 50 -9.11 1.58 -13.80
CA ASN A 50 -8.94 2.00 -15.18
C ASN A 50 -10.14 2.84 -15.63
N LEU A 51 -10.03 4.16 -15.55
CA LEU A 51 -11.13 5.06 -15.93
C LEU A 51 -11.51 4.95 -17.41
N GLN A 52 -10.63 4.42 -18.26
CA GLN A 52 -10.89 4.25 -19.69
C GLN A 52 -12.04 3.27 -19.98
N GLU A 53 -12.30 2.31 -19.07
CA GLU A 53 -13.40 1.35 -19.20
C GLU A 53 -14.79 2.01 -19.12
N TYR A 54 -14.84 3.20 -18.56
CA TYR A 54 -16.07 3.97 -18.37
C TYR A 54 -16.36 4.92 -19.54
N ARG A 55 -15.49 5.01 -20.54
CA ARG A 55 -15.70 5.88 -21.71
C ARG A 55 -16.98 5.49 -22.47
N GLY A 56 -17.70 6.50 -22.96
CA GLY A 56 -18.86 6.30 -23.83
C GLY A 56 -20.15 5.83 -23.14
N GLN A 57 -20.17 5.70 -21.81
CA GLN A 57 -21.37 5.28 -21.07
C GLN A 57 -22.26 6.44 -20.57
N GLY A 58 -22.02 7.67 -21.04
CA GLY A 58 -22.74 8.89 -20.61
C GLY A 58 -21.98 9.72 -19.60
N GLU A 59 -22.67 10.59 -18.85
CA GLU A 59 -22.08 11.34 -17.74
C GLU A 59 -21.91 10.40 -16.54
N ILE A 60 -20.66 10.18 -16.12
CA ILE A 60 -20.32 9.27 -15.03
C ILE A 60 -19.65 10.08 -13.94
N VAL A 61 -20.15 9.91 -12.72
CA VAL A 61 -19.60 10.51 -11.50
C VAL A 61 -19.12 9.38 -10.60
N LEU A 62 -17.88 9.46 -10.13
CA LEU A 62 -17.27 8.45 -9.26
C LEU A 62 -16.80 9.08 -7.95
N ASN A 63 -16.96 8.36 -6.85
CA ASN A 63 -16.35 8.69 -5.56
C ASN A 63 -15.10 7.83 -5.39
N LEU A 64 -13.93 8.45 -5.35
CA LEU A 64 -12.63 7.79 -5.25
C LEU A 64 -11.97 8.08 -3.90
N ILE A 65 -11.43 7.07 -3.21
CA ILE A 65 -10.41 7.30 -2.18
C ILE A 65 -9.08 7.44 -2.89
N VAL A 66 -8.55 8.67 -2.85
CA VAL A 66 -7.31 9.04 -3.49
C VAL A 66 -6.27 9.34 -2.42
N MET A 67 -5.12 8.67 -2.49
CA MET A 67 -3.99 8.97 -1.62
C MET A 67 -2.99 9.81 -2.40
N GLY A 68 -2.79 11.06 -2.02
CA GLY A 68 -1.95 11.97 -2.81
C GLY A 68 -0.53 11.44 -3.03
N ARG A 69 -0.07 11.41 -4.29
CA ARG A 69 1.26 10.96 -4.69
C ARG A 69 2.01 12.05 -5.46
N VAL A 70 3.34 11.98 -5.45
CA VAL A 70 4.20 12.89 -6.24
C VAL A 70 4.82 12.21 -7.47
N ASN A 71 4.73 10.88 -7.55
CA ASN A 71 5.25 10.07 -8.66
C ASN A 71 4.17 9.87 -9.73
N GLY A 72 4.58 9.38 -10.91
CA GLY A 72 3.68 9.24 -12.07
C GLY A 72 3.65 10.50 -12.93
N ASN A 73 2.90 10.46 -14.03
CA ASN A 73 2.75 11.57 -14.96
C ASN A 73 1.31 12.06 -14.94
N VAL A 74 1.13 13.37 -15.01
CA VAL A 74 -0.19 14.00 -15.11
C VAL A 74 -0.17 14.93 -16.30
N TRP A 75 -1.22 14.89 -17.11
CA TRP A 75 -1.39 15.78 -18.25
C TRP A 75 -2.64 16.62 -18.07
N GLY A 76 -2.50 17.92 -18.34
CA GLY A 76 -3.59 18.88 -18.18
C GLY A 76 -3.67 19.53 -16.80
N THR A 77 -4.61 20.47 -16.69
CA THR A 77 -4.84 21.32 -15.52
C THR A 77 -6.34 21.53 -15.36
N GLY A 78 -6.90 21.12 -14.22
CA GLY A 78 -8.34 21.17 -13.94
C GLY A 78 -9.13 20.08 -14.68
N ILE A 79 -8.82 19.85 -15.96
CA ILE A 79 -9.24 18.67 -16.73
C ILE A 79 -7.97 17.88 -17.06
N TYR A 80 -7.98 16.60 -16.70
CA TYR A 80 -6.86 15.67 -16.82
C TYR A 80 -7.21 14.52 -17.76
N THR A 81 -6.22 13.89 -18.38
CA THR A 81 -6.46 12.67 -19.18
C THR A 81 -6.82 11.49 -18.28
N ASP A 82 -7.77 10.65 -18.69
CA ASP A 82 -8.33 9.54 -17.89
C ASP A 82 -7.51 8.23 -17.90
N ASN A 83 -6.28 8.28 -18.41
CA ASN A 83 -5.40 7.12 -18.47
C ASN A 83 -4.33 7.12 -17.37
N GLN A 84 -4.42 8.03 -16.39
CA GLN A 84 -3.28 8.36 -15.53
C GLN A 84 -3.68 8.65 -14.09
N ASP A 85 -2.64 8.58 -13.26
CA ASP A 85 -2.61 8.67 -11.81
C ASP A 85 -3.48 9.80 -11.25
N GLU A 86 -4.71 9.45 -10.83
CA GLU A 86 -5.66 10.35 -10.17
C GLU A 86 -5.08 10.87 -8.86
N SER A 87 -4.17 10.10 -8.24
CA SER A 87 -3.47 10.46 -7.01
C SER A 87 -2.51 11.63 -7.21
N ARG A 88 -1.69 11.63 -8.26
CA ARG A 88 -0.84 12.79 -8.59
C ARG A 88 -1.68 13.95 -9.10
N ALA A 89 -2.73 13.70 -9.88
CA ALA A 89 -3.62 14.76 -10.37
C ALA A 89 -4.36 15.46 -9.23
N ALA A 90 -4.75 14.73 -8.19
CA ALA A 90 -5.41 15.30 -7.01
C ALA A 90 -4.47 16.17 -6.17
N VAL A 91 -3.19 15.81 -6.07
CA VAL A 91 -2.16 16.68 -5.46
C VAL A 91 -1.94 17.91 -6.32
N HIS A 92 -1.77 17.74 -7.63
CA HIS A 92 -1.62 18.85 -8.59
C HIS A 92 -2.79 19.84 -8.46
N ALA A 93 -4.03 19.33 -8.39
CA ALA A 93 -5.23 20.15 -8.21
C ALA A 93 -5.36 20.79 -6.82
N GLY A 94 -4.52 20.41 -5.85
CA GLY A 94 -4.60 20.90 -4.47
C GLY A 94 -5.83 20.37 -3.74
N ILE A 95 -6.30 19.17 -4.06
CA ILE A 95 -7.48 18.58 -3.44
C ILE A 95 -7.08 17.64 -2.31
N VAL A 96 -5.93 16.98 -2.49
CA VAL A 96 -5.39 15.96 -1.61
C VAL A 96 -3.95 16.31 -1.26
N LYS A 97 -3.60 16.23 0.01
CA LYS A 97 -2.20 16.38 0.46
C LYS A 97 -1.46 15.07 0.20
N VAL A 98 -0.19 15.15 -0.22
CA VAL A 98 0.66 13.96 -0.41
C VAL A 98 0.62 13.09 0.85
N GLY A 99 0.39 11.78 0.67
CA GLY A 99 0.27 10.80 1.75
C GLY A 99 -1.10 10.76 2.45
N VAL A 100 -1.92 11.79 2.36
CA VAL A 100 -3.24 11.76 3.01
C VAL A 100 -4.25 11.10 2.06
N PRO A 101 -4.88 9.96 2.44
CA PRO A 101 -6.03 9.47 1.70
C PRO A 101 -7.23 10.39 1.92
N LYS A 102 -7.94 10.71 0.85
CA LYS A 102 -9.16 11.51 0.91
C LYS A 102 -10.15 11.04 -0.13
N THR A 103 -11.42 10.97 0.24
CA THR A 103 -12.50 10.75 -0.72
C THR A 103 -12.69 11.99 -1.58
N VAL A 104 -12.59 11.83 -2.89
CA VAL A 104 -12.81 12.88 -3.89
C VAL A 104 -13.86 12.41 -4.88
N GLU A 105 -14.70 13.34 -5.32
CA GLU A 105 -15.65 13.08 -6.40
C GLU A 105 -15.02 13.53 -7.72
N ILE A 106 -15.15 12.71 -8.76
CA ILE A 106 -14.73 13.05 -10.12
C ILE A 106 -15.89 12.90 -11.09
N THR A 107 -15.87 13.71 -12.16
CA THR A 107 -16.70 13.50 -13.34
C THR A 107 -15.82 13.06 -14.51
N LEU A 108 -16.19 11.96 -15.15
CA LEU A 108 -15.60 11.55 -16.43
C LEU A 108 -16.21 12.34 -17.58
N LEU A 109 -15.36 12.74 -18.51
CA LEU A 109 -15.67 13.62 -19.62
C LEU A 109 -15.15 13.03 -20.93
N PRO A 110 -15.72 13.43 -22.08
CA PRO A 110 -15.09 13.21 -23.36
C PRO A 110 -13.66 13.78 -23.40
N GLY A 111 -12.86 13.20 -24.28
CA GLY A 111 -11.54 13.70 -24.64
C GLY A 111 -11.52 15.18 -25.04
N GLN A 112 -10.38 15.84 -24.80
CA GLN A 112 -10.10 17.19 -25.29
C GLN A 112 -9.15 17.12 -26.48
N SER A 113 -9.21 18.13 -27.36
CA SER A 113 -8.27 18.28 -28.48
C SER A 113 -6.86 18.68 -28.04
N SER A 114 -6.71 19.19 -26.82
CA SER A 114 -5.43 19.50 -26.19
C SER A 114 -5.59 19.66 -24.69
N TYR A 115 -4.52 19.40 -23.95
CA TYR A 115 -4.41 19.60 -22.51
C TYR A 115 -3.24 20.53 -22.23
N VAL A 116 -3.44 21.51 -21.37
CA VAL A 116 -2.41 22.46 -20.96
C VAL A 116 -1.88 22.06 -19.58
N GLY A 117 -0.60 21.74 -19.52
CA GLY A 117 0.13 21.48 -18.30
C GLY A 117 0.41 22.76 -17.52
N SER A 118 0.64 22.61 -16.21
CA SER A 118 1.12 23.69 -15.37
C SER A 118 1.88 23.15 -14.17
N ILE A 119 2.48 24.05 -13.39
CA ILE A 119 3.02 23.70 -12.08
C ILE A 119 2.04 24.23 -11.04
N GLN A 120 1.41 23.32 -10.30
CA GLN A 120 0.50 23.63 -9.20
C GLN A 120 0.81 22.74 -8.00
N ASN A 121 0.75 23.34 -6.80
CA ASN A 121 0.95 22.60 -5.55
C ASN A 121 2.23 21.75 -5.53
N GLY A 122 3.30 22.26 -6.15
CA GLY A 122 4.61 21.59 -6.26
C GLY A 122 4.65 20.38 -7.20
N ILE A 123 3.57 20.09 -7.92
CA ILE A 123 3.51 19.06 -8.95
C ILE A 123 3.54 19.74 -10.32
N GLU A 124 4.37 19.22 -11.22
CA GLU A 124 4.31 19.54 -12.64
C GLU A 124 3.33 18.59 -13.33
N SER A 125 2.38 19.16 -14.06
CA SER A 125 1.62 18.48 -15.10
C SER A 125 2.09 18.95 -16.48
N TYR A 126 1.94 18.09 -17.48
CA TYR A 126 2.48 18.32 -18.81
C TYR A 126 1.38 18.64 -19.83
N ASP A 127 1.78 19.33 -20.89
CA ASP A 127 0.93 19.47 -22.07
C ASP A 127 0.70 18.10 -22.73
N HIS A 128 -0.49 17.89 -23.26
CA HIS A 128 -0.79 16.74 -24.10
C HIS A 128 -1.60 17.16 -25.32
N ALA A 129 -1.38 16.46 -26.43
CA ALA A 129 -2.22 16.60 -27.60
C ALA A 129 -3.61 15.98 -27.34
N GLU A 130 -4.39 15.84 -28.41
CA GLU A 130 -5.70 15.18 -28.35
C GLU A 130 -5.64 13.83 -27.64
N TYR A 131 -6.62 13.58 -26.78
CA TYR A 131 -6.79 12.31 -26.08
C TYR A 131 -8.27 11.94 -26.00
N GLU A 132 -8.58 10.66 -25.84
CA GLU A 132 -9.95 10.12 -26.04
C GLU A 132 -10.88 10.32 -24.84
N GLY A 133 -10.33 10.49 -23.64
CA GLY A 133 -11.09 10.63 -22.41
C GLY A 133 -10.42 11.57 -21.41
N SER A 134 -11.25 12.16 -20.55
CA SER A 134 -10.76 13.07 -19.51
C SER A 134 -11.53 12.84 -18.22
N PHE A 135 -10.99 13.37 -17.13
CA PHE A 135 -11.73 13.56 -15.90
C PHE A 135 -11.48 14.96 -15.33
N LYS A 136 -12.40 15.40 -14.48
CA LYS A 136 -12.22 16.57 -13.62
C LYS A 136 -12.63 16.19 -12.20
N PHE A 137 -12.03 16.85 -11.23
CA PHE A 137 -12.51 16.76 -9.86
C PHE A 137 -13.72 17.66 -9.65
N ASN A 138 -14.74 17.14 -8.98
CA ASN A 138 -15.87 17.90 -8.50
C ASN A 138 -15.52 18.42 -7.11
N VAL A 139 -14.85 19.56 -7.10
CA VAL A 139 -14.52 20.25 -5.85
C VAL A 139 -15.71 21.13 -5.48
N GLY A 140 -16.28 20.93 -4.29
CA GLY A 140 -17.22 21.90 -3.69
C GLY A 140 -16.55 23.26 -3.46
N THR A 141 -17.20 24.18 -2.75
CA THR A 141 -16.62 25.51 -2.41
C THR A 141 -15.35 25.46 -1.54
N GLU A 142 -14.89 24.26 -1.14
CA GLU A 142 -13.67 24.06 -0.37
C GLU A 142 -12.50 23.73 -1.30
N THR A 143 -11.82 24.77 -1.78
CA THR A 143 -10.46 24.62 -2.28
C THR A 143 -9.53 24.51 -1.07
N ILE A 144 -9.06 23.31 -0.75
CA ILE A 144 -8.06 23.13 0.31
C ILE A 144 -6.70 23.47 -0.29
N VAL A 145 -6.30 24.74 -0.22
CA VAL A 145 -4.96 25.17 -0.62
C VAL A 145 -3.95 24.66 0.41
N THR A 146 -3.65 23.37 0.43
CA THR A 146 -2.57 22.83 1.25
C THR A 146 -1.33 22.63 0.41
N PRO A 147 -0.20 23.27 0.76
CA PRO A 147 1.08 22.94 0.18
C PRO A 147 1.36 21.42 0.25
N PRO A 148 2.15 20.86 -0.68
CA PRO A 148 2.67 19.50 -0.55
C PRO A 148 3.37 19.35 0.81
N ALA A 149 3.20 18.18 1.44
CA ALA A 149 3.85 17.89 2.71
C ALA A 149 5.37 18.06 2.58
N THR A 150 5.99 18.84 3.46
CA THR A 150 7.45 18.95 3.55
C THR A 150 8.00 17.97 4.57
N SER A 151 9.29 17.63 4.46
CA SER A 151 9.99 16.82 5.47
C SER A 151 9.83 17.46 6.86
N GLY A 152 9.40 16.67 7.85
CA GLY A 152 9.06 17.13 9.19
C GLY A 152 7.57 17.44 9.44
N ASP A 153 6.72 17.42 8.42
CA ASP A 153 5.27 17.49 8.62
C ASP A 153 4.74 16.22 9.30
N ILE A 154 3.81 16.40 10.24
CA ILE A 154 3.00 15.31 10.78
C ILE A 154 1.76 15.14 9.89
N ILE A 155 1.63 13.99 9.26
CA ILE A 155 0.49 13.64 8.39
C ILE A 155 -0.52 12.81 9.19
N THR A 156 -1.68 13.38 9.48
CA THR A 156 -2.76 12.71 10.21
C THR A 156 -3.51 11.74 9.29
N ILE A 157 -3.54 10.45 9.66
CA ILE A 157 -4.26 9.38 8.96
C ILE A 157 -5.30 8.79 9.93
N ASP A 158 -6.58 8.90 9.58
CA ASP A 158 -7.67 8.43 10.43
C ASP A 158 -8.05 6.97 10.19
N ASP A 159 -7.72 6.42 9.01
CA ASP A 159 -7.95 5.01 8.70
C ASP A 159 -6.69 4.36 8.12
N VAL A 160 -6.06 3.50 8.93
CA VAL A 160 -4.87 2.73 8.56
C VAL A 160 -5.14 1.70 7.45
N TYR A 161 -6.39 1.29 7.22
CA TYR A 161 -6.73 0.26 6.24
C TYR A 161 -6.37 0.65 4.79
N TYR A 162 -6.32 1.96 4.51
CA TYR A 162 -5.96 2.49 3.19
C TYR A 162 -4.52 3.00 3.13
N LEU A 163 -3.77 2.89 4.22
CA LEU A 163 -2.40 3.37 4.28
C LEU A 163 -1.44 2.34 3.67
N ASN A 164 -0.81 2.72 2.57
CA ASN A 164 0.27 1.96 1.96
C ASN A 164 1.59 2.71 2.12
N LEU A 165 2.52 2.18 2.93
CA LEU A 165 3.79 2.87 3.21
C LEU A 165 4.76 2.86 2.01
N LEU A 166 4.56 1.96 1.04
CA LEU A 166 5.37 1.93 -0.19
C LEU A 166 5.29 3.26 -0.96
N ASP A 167 4.15 3.95 -0.85
CA ASP A 167 3.91 5.22 -1.53
C ASP A 167 4.72 6.40 -0.94
N TYR A 168 5.38 6.18 0.20
CA TYR A 168 6.20 7.16 0.89
C TYR A 168 7.70 6.97 0.66
N ARG A 169 8.10 5.94 -0.10
CA ARG A 169 9.49 5.70 -0.44
C ARG A 169 10.08 6.92 -1.15
N GLY A 170 11.27 7.35 -0.72
CA GLY A 170 12.01 8.44 -1.35
C GLY A 170 11.51 9.86 -1.03
N LEU A 171 10.48 10.01 -0.19
CA LEU A 171 9.96 11.34 0.21
C LEU A 171 10.76 12.03 1.33
N GLY A 172 11.84 11.40 1.82
CA GLY A 172 12.61 11.86 2.98
C GLY A 172 12.00 11.44 4.31
N GLU A 173 12.40 12.09 5.41
CA GLU A 173 11.85 11.82 6.74
C GLU A 173 10.44 12.39 6.86
N ILE A 174 9.45 11.52 6.64
CA ILE A 174 8.02 11.79 6.83
C ILE A 174 7.56 11.11 8.11
N ILE A 175 6.78 11.85 8.92
CA ILE A 175 6.15 11.33 10.14
C ILE A 175 4.64 11.23 9.91
N LEU A 176 4.09 10.02 10.02
CA LEU A 176 2.66 9.76 9.96
C LEU A 176 2.09 9.65 11.36
N SER A 177 0.98 10.32 11.64
CA SER A 177 0.20 10.14 12.87
C SER A 177 -1.08 9.38 12.53
N VAL A 178 -1.07 8.08 12.83
CA VAL A 178 -2.06 7.12 12.33
C VAL A 178 -2.92 6.61 13.49
N GLU A 179 -4.24 6.58 13.32
CA GLU A 179 -5.10 5.83 14.24
C GLU A 179 -5.02 4.33 13.94
N VAL A 180 -4.62 3.54 14.95
CA VAL A 180 -4.34 2.12 14.81
C VAL A 180 -5.12 1.34 15.85
N THR A 181 -5.83 0.30 15.42
CA THR A 181 -6.46 -0.70 16.30
C THR A 181 -5.66 -2.00 16.26
N GLY A 182 -5.05 -2.40 17.38
CA GLY A 182 -4.17 -3.57 17.42
C GLY A 182 -4.84 -4.87 16.98
N THR A 183 -4.16 -5.67 16.16
CA THR A 183 -4.66 -6.97 15.63
C THR A 183 -3.54 -8.02 15.57
N THR A 184 -3.91 -9.29 15.40
CA THR A 184 -3.01 -10.41 15.07
C THR A 184 -2.89 -10.66 13.56
N ASP A 185 -3.68 -9.97 12.75
CA ASP A 185 -3.80 -10.18 11.30
C ASP A 185 -2.65 -9.55 10.52
N GLY A 186 -2.32 -10.17 9.39
CA GLY A 186 -1.23 -9.74 8.50
C GLY A 186 0.13 -10.29 8.91
N ASN A 187 1.15 -9.94 8.12
CA ASN A 187 2.53 -10.33 8.34
C ASN A 187 3.33 -9.13 8.86
N VAL A 188 4.38 -9.42 9.63
CA VAL A 188 5.32 -8.41 10.15
C VAL A 188 6.73 -8.94 9.92
N TRP A 189 7.59 -8.09 9.38
CA TRP A 189 8.99 -8.40 9.17
C TRP A 189 9.84 -7.36 9.90
N GLY A 190 10.82 -7.84 10.67
CA GLY A 190 11.69 -6.99 11.47
C GLY A 190 11.21 -6.71 12.89
N THR A 191 12.06 -5.99 13.64
CA THR A 191 11.89 -5.66 15.06
C THR A 191 12.43 -4.27 15.34
N GLY A 192 11.60 -3.39 15.90
CA GLY A 192 11.93 -1.98 16.13
C GLY A 192 11.91 -1.15 14.84
N VAL A 193 12.60 -1.63 13.81
CA VAL A 193 12.41 -1.22 12.42
C VAL A 193 11.73 -2.37 11.67
N TYR A 194 10.67 -2.04 10.93
CA TYR A 194 9.89 -2.98 10.14
C TYR A 194 9.99 -2.66 8.65
N THR A 195 9.79 -3.65 7.80
CA THR A 195 9.62 -3.41 6.35
C THR A 195 8.34 -2.61 6.11
N ASP A 196 8.32 -1.79 5.07
CA ASP A 196 7.16 -0.92 4.75
C ASP A 196 5.93 -1.66 4.21
N ASP A 197 6.06 -2.94 3.87
CA ASP A 197 4.94 -3.83 3.55
C ASP A 197 4.38 -4.58 4.79
N SER A 198 4.96 -4.39 5.98
CA SER A 198 4.45 -4.98 7.23
C SER A 198 3.08 -4.42 7.62
N GLY A 199 2.21 -5.28 8.15
CA GLY A 199 0.92 -4.88 8.70
C GLY A 199 1.07 -3.97 9.92
N ILE A 200 0.87 -2.66 9.73
CA ILE A 200 1.04 -1.63 10.77
C ILE A 200 0.33 -1.99 12.08
N PRO A 201 -0.94 -2.44 12.09
CA PRO A 201 -1.63 -2.71 13.35
C PRO A 201 -1.06 -3.90 14.13
N LYS A 202 -0.56 -4.93 13.43
CA LYS A 202 0.13 -6.05 14.07
C LYS A 202 1.54 -5.69 14.51
N ALA A 203 2.26 -4.90 13.72
CA ALA A 203 3.58 -4.37 14.09
C ALA A 203 3.51 -3.46 15.33
N ALA A 204 2.43 -2.69 15.50
CA ALA A 204 2.20 -1.86 16.68
C ALA A 204 1.98 -2.72 17.95
N VAL A 205 1.29 -3.86 17.82
CA VAL A 205 1.15 -4.83 18.92
C VAL A 205 2.49 -5.50 19.22
N HIS A 206 3.21 -5.95 18.18
CA HIS A 206 4.55 -6.52 18.31
C HIS A 206 5.50 -5.55 19.04
N ALA A 207 5.47 -4.27 18.68
CA ALA A 207 6.27 -3.23 19.33
C ALA A 207 5.85 -2.99 20.79
N GLY A 208 4.61 -3.29 21.18
CA GLY A 208 4.07 -3.03 22.51
C GLY A 208 3.45 -1.64 22.66
N ILE A 209 3.11 -0.99 21.54
CA ILE A 209 2.56 0.38 21.50
C ILE A 209 1.05 0.38 21.73
N VAL A 210 0.38 -0.66 21.25
CA VAL A 210 -1.06 -0.91 21.39
C VAL A 210 -1.30 -2.36 21.80
N LYS A 211 -2.34 -2.62 22.58
CA LYS A 211 -2.82 -3.97 22.87
C LYS A 211 -3.77 -4.47 21.76
N LEU A 212 -4.04 -5.77 21.75
CA LEU A 212 -5.07 -6.34 20.86
C LEU A 212 -6.43 -5.69 21.11
N GLY A 213 -7.06 -5.20 20.05
CA GLY A 213 -8.34 -4.47 20.08
C GLY A 213 -8.27 -3.05 20.65
N GLU A 214 -7.11 -2.58 21.10
CA GLU A 214 -6.94 -1.20 21.56
C GLU A 214 -6.72 -0.27 20.37
N THR A 215 -7.50 0.80 20.32
CA THR A 215 -7.33 1.89 19.34
C THR A 215 -6.51 3.02 19.95
N LYS A 216 -5.41 3.39 19.31
CA LYS A 216 -4.55 4.49 19.72
C LYS A 216 -3.99 5.21 18.49
N ARG A 217 -3.76 6.51 18.64
CA ARG A 217 -3.01 7.28 17.65
C ARG A 217 -1.50 7.07 17.87
N VAL A 218 -0.82 6.57 16.85
CA VAL A 218 0.60 6.24 16.87
C VAL A 218 1.37 7.09 15.86
N GLN A 219 2.63 7.39 16.16
CA GLN A 219 3.52 8.08 15.23
C GLN A 219 4.49 7.11 14.57
N ILE A 220 4.60 7.18 13.25
CA ILE A 220 5.45 6.34 12.41
C ILE A 220 6.39 7.22 11.63
N THR A 221 7.70 6.97 11.72
CA THR A 221 8.68 7.57 10.80
C THR A 221 8.93 6.62 9.63
N ILE A 222 8.80 7.13 8.42
CA ILE A 222 9.22 6.43 7.20
C ILE A 222 10.73 6.55 7.05
N LEU A 223 11.38 5.43 6.78
CA LEU A 223 12.82 5.28 6.71
C LEU A 223 13.23 4.77 5.33
N PRO A 224 14.48 5.05 4.90
CA PRO A 224 15.04 4.50 3.67
C PRO A 224 15.11 2.97 3.65
N ALA A 225 15.53 2.45 2.50
CA ALA A 225 15.87 1.03 2.33
C ALA A 225 16.84 0.52 3.40
N GLN A 226 16.64 -0.72 3.85
CA GLN A 226 17.58 -1.45 4.69
C GLN A 226 17.91 -2.79 4.06
N ILE A 227 19.10 -3.31 4.37
CA ILE A 227 19.63 -4.53 3.75
C ILE A 227 19.24 -5.82 4.48
N SER A 228 18.70 -5.72 5.69
CA SER A 228 18.29 -6.86 6.52
C SER A 228 17.39 -6.42 7.67
N PHE A 229 16.49 -7.31 8.09
CA PHE A 229 15.59 -7.12 9.22
C PHE A 229 15.60 -8.37 10.11
N GLU A 230 15.70 -8.17 11.43
CA GLU A 230 15.66 -9.26 12.42
C GLU A 230 14.24 -9.46 12.95
N GLY A 231 13.72 -10.67 12.78
CA GLY A 231 12.44 -11.12 13.32
C GLY A 231 12.55 -11.53 14.79
N THR A 232 11.56 -11.19 15.60
CA THR A 232 11.49 -11.64 17.00
C THR A 232 10.05 -11.99 17.40
N THR A 233 9.89 -12.64 18.56
CA THR A 233 8.58 -12.78 19.20
C THR A 233 8.50 -11.78 20.36
N LYS A 234 7.62 -10.78 20.24
CA LYS A 234 7.35 -9.79 21.29
C LYS A 234 5.86 -9.56 21.45
N ASN A 235 5.43 -9.35 22.70
CA ASN A 235 4.03 -9.06 23.03
C ASN A 235 3.02 -10.08 22.46
N GLY A 236 3.43 -11.35 22.34
CA GLY A 236 2.60 -12.43 21.80
C GLY A 236 2.45 -12.42 20.27
N ILE A 237 3.18 -11.56 19.55
CA ILE A 237 3.25 -11.51 18.09
C ILE A 237 4.61 -12.00 17.64
N GLU A 238 4.62 -12.80 16.57
CA GLU A 238 5.83 -13.17 15.83
C GLU A 238 6.04 -12.20 14.66
N SER A 239 7.26 -11.71 14.51
CA SER A 239 7.77 -11.10 13.29
C SER A 239 8.88 -11.95 12.69
N TYR A 240 9.05 -11.86 11.37
CA TYR A 240 9.98 -12.69 10.62
C TYR A 240 11.23 -11.93 10.20
N ASP A 241 12.34 -12.66 10.04
CA ASP A 241 13.51 -12.14 9.36
C ASP A 241 13.17 -11.77 7.92
N TYR A 242 13.85 -10.76 7.39
CA TYR A 242 13.76 -10.40 5.98
C TYR A 242 15.10 -9.89 5.45
N GLY A 243 15.32 -10.10 4.16
CA GLY A 243 16.48 -9.55 3.44
C GLY A 243 16.35 -8.05 3.23
N GLY A 244 16.93 -7.56 2.13
CA GLY A 244 16.81 -6.15 1.79
C GLY A 244 15.39 -5.76 1.40
N ALA A 245 14.94 -4.59 1.85
CA ALA A 245 13.69 -3.95 1.43
C ALA A 245 13.96 -2.49 1.04
N ASP A 246 13.23 -2.00 0.03
CA ASP A 246 13.41 -0.65 -0.55
C ASP A 246 12.88 0.48 0.34
N GLY A 247 12.14 0.14 1.39
CA GLY A 247 11.68 1.07 2.41
C GLY A 247 11.44 0.38 3.75
N SER A 248 11.45 1.17 4.80
CA SER A 248 11.21 0.68 6.16
C SER A 248 10.46 1.72 6.98
N PHE A 249 9.97 1.34 8.15
CA PHE A 249 9.41 2.27 9.10
C PHE A 249 9.75 1.90 10.54
N LYS A 250 9.66 2.89 11.42
CA LYS A 250 9.72 2.68 12.88
C LYS A 250 8.60 3.46 13.54
N PHE A 251 8.19 3.01 14.71
CA PHE A 251 7.34 3.81 15.57
C PHE A 251 8.17 4.80 16.38
N ASN A 252 7.60 5.98 16.62
CA ASN A 252 8.22 7.06 17.39
C ASN A 252 7.74 7.11 18.84
N ASP A 253 6.60 6.46 19.12
CA ASP A 253 6.08 6.38 20.48
C ASP A 253 7.04 5.53 21.32
N ASP A 254 7.59 6.13 22.38
CA ASP A 254 8.43 5.43 23.35
C ASP A 254 7.64 4.27 23.95
N VAL A 255 7.86 3.07 23.41
CA VAL A 255 7.77 1.88 24.24
C VAL A 255 9.01 1.94 25.08
N GLN A 256 8.86 2.29 26.36
CA GLN A 256 9.91 2.13 27.35
C GLN A 256 10.62 0.80 27.08
N ALA A 257 11.82 0.88 26.52
CA ALA A 257 12.68 -0.26 26.30
C ALA A 257 13.19 -0.70 27.67
N THR A 258 12.36 -1.43 28.41
CA THR A 258 12.84 -2.13 29.61
C THR A 258 13.64 -3.38 29.26
N ASP A 259 13.75 -3.74 27.98
CA ASP A 259 14.70 -4.74 27.51
C ASP A 259 15.66 -4.10 26.52
N LYS A 260 16.71 -3.48 27.08
CA LYS A 260 17.99 -3.35 26.39
C LYS A 260 18.27 -4.69 25.70
N PRO A 261 18.62 -4.75 24.41
CA PRO A 261 19.09 -6.01 23.82
C PRO A 261 20.27 -6.46 24.68
N THR A 262 20.05 -7.54 25.42
CA THR A 262 21.18 -8.29 25.97
C THR A 262 21.95 -8.72 24.74
N PRO A 263 23.22 -8.31 24.55
CA PRO A 263 23.98 -8.81 23.43
C PRO A 263 23.96 -10.33 23.53
N THR A 264 23.33 -10.99 22.56
CA THR A 264 23.42 -12.43 22.40
C THR A 264 24.90 -12.76 22.34
N PRO A 265 25.43 -13.68 23.16
CA PRO A 265 26.84 -14.02 23.12
C PRO A 265 27.18 -14.53 21.72
N THR A 266 28.11 -13.83 21.07
CA THR A 266 28.70 -14.25 19.80
C THR A 266 29.15 -15.72 19.93
N PRO A 267 28.80 -16.61 18.98
CA PRO A 267 29.37 -17.95 18.95
C PRO A 267 30.90 -17.81 18.89
N PRO A 268 31.70 -18.53 19.71
CA PRO A 268 33.13 -18.33 19.74
C PRO A 268 33.74 -18.63 18.36
N SER A 269 34.21 -17.58 17.70
CA SER A 269 35.12 -17.67 16.57
C SER A 269 36.46 -18.18 17.08
N LYS A 270 36.96 -19.27 16.52
CA LYS A 270 38.32 -19.74 16.77
C LYS A 270 39.30 -18.75 16.18
N SER A 271 39.99 -17.98 17.00
CA SER A 271 41.43 -17.68 16.84
C SER A 271 41.95 -16.86 18.02
N ASP A 272 43.07 -17.36 18.52
CA ASP A 272 44.14 -16.71 19.28
C ASP A 272 43.92 -16.35 20.76
N GLU A 273 44.72 -17.05 21.56
CA GLU A 273 44.95 -16.91 22.99
C GLU A 273 45.25 -15.46 23.38
N SER A 274 44.45 -14.89 24.28
CA SER A 274 44.99 -14.01 25.32
C SER A 274 44.17 -14.14 26.59
N LEU A 275 44.88 -14.41 27.69
CA LEU A 275 44.34 -14.62 29.02
C LEU A 275 43.84 -13.29 29.59
N SER A 276 42.58 -13.22 30.00
CA SER A 276 42.10 -12.20 30.94
C SER A 276 41.14 -12.81 31.95
N SER A 277 41.52 -12.79 33.21
CA SER A 277 40.72 -13.21 34.37
C SER A 277 39.92 -12.03 34.93
N GLU A 278 38.62 -12.22 35.19
CA GLU A 278 37.87 -11.40 36.15
C GLU A 278 37.07 -12.29 37.12
N VAL A 279 37.01 -11.80 38.36
CA VAL A 279 36.55 -12.49 39.56
C VAL A 279 35.07 -12.20 39.78
N PHE A 280 34.27 -13.24 40.04
CA PHE A 280 32.95 -13.08 40.67
C PHE A 280 32.85 -13.94 41.94
N ALA A 281 32.14 -13.37 42.91
CA ALA A 281 31.99 -13.89 44.26
C ALA A 281 31.36 -15.29 44.28
N GLU A 282 31.83 -16.09 45.24
CA GLU A 282 31.44 -17.47 45.56
C GLU A 282 32.15 -18.56 44.73
N GLY A 283 33.35 -18.90 45.20
CA GLY A 283 34.31 -19.74 44.51
C GLY A 283 34.01 -21.24 44.57
N VAL A 284 34.11 -21.89 43.41
CA VAL A 284 34.75 -23.20 43.17
C VAL A 284 35.30 -23.19 41.74
N ILE A 285 36.60 -23.44 41.57
CA ILE A 285 37.25 -23.55 40.24
C ILE A 285 37.31 -25.04 39.88
N MET A 286 36.65 -25.47 38.79
CA MET A 286 36.88 -26.78 38.19
C MET A 286 37.32 -26.59 36.74
N SER A 287 38.57 -26.98 36.45
CA SER A 287 39.13 -27.01 35.10
C SER A 287 39.20 -28.46 34.60
N TRP A 288 38.68 -28.74 33.41
CA TRP A 288 38.89 -30.01 32.71
C TRP A 288 39.36 -29.73 31.28
N GLN A 289 40.50 -30.28 30.88
CA GLN A 289 40.98 -30.27 29.49
C GLN A 289 40.44 -31.49 28.75
N THR A 290 39.90 -31.28 27.54
CA THR A 290 39.47 -32.39 26.66
C THR A 290 40.39 -32.53 25.45
N LYS A 291 40.98 -33.75 25.33
CA LYS A 291 41.63 -34.43 24.18
C LYS A 291 43.10 -34.05 23.89
N GLY A 292 44.08 -34.96 23.83
CA GLY A 292 44.23 -36.44 23.91
C GLY A 292 45.74 -36.78 23.73
N VAL A 293 46.32 -38.00 23.81
CA VAL A 293 45.93 -39.41 24.04
C VAL A 293 47.23 -40.16 24.51
N LEU A 294 47.05 -41.34 25.13
CA LEU A 294 47.92 -42.55 25.16
C LEU A 294 48.94 -42.74 26.31
N GLY A 295 48.76 -43.85 27.04
CA GLY A 295 49.81 -44.54 27.80
C GLY A 295 49.27 -45.65 28.71
N TYR A 296 49.52 -46.91 28.35
CA TYR A 296 49.25 -48.10 29.19
C TYR A 296 50.11 -48.11 30.46
N ARG A 297 49.49 -48.37 31.62
CA ARG A 297 49.71 -49.54 32.50
C ARG A 297 48.85 -49.43 33.75
#